data_AF-A0A9N9B8L2-F1
#
_entry.id   AF-A0A9N9B8L2-F1
#
_cell.length_a   1.000
_cell.length_b   1.000
_cell.length_c   1.000
_cell.angle_alpha   90.00
_cell.angle_beta   90.00
_cell.angle_gamma   90.00
#
_symmetry.space_group_name_H-M   'P 1'
#
loop_
_entity.id
_entity.type
_entity.pdbx_description
1 polymer ?
#
loop_
_entity_poly.entity_id
_entity_poly.type
_entity_poly.pdbx_seq_one_letter_code
_entity_poly.pdbx_strand_id
1 'polypeptide(L)'
;MAEPTLYEETVLQCLRSGGIRTKYYGEGNYGGVDFVVTYERVLFIVLCNNDELPAEPSFVDRMRRDLTEYPRNTVGVLVAPQFSERAKRLASSSPCNIILTEATDIASNIIQYVESLEQNQESDSEEDEQFNFFVITGQPEPFQRQSTQKKSELEWLYKA
;
A
#
# COMPACT_ATOMS: atom_id res chain seq x y z
N MET A 1 -9.42 19.98 -9.56
CA MET A 1 -8.78 18.92 -8.78
C MET A 1 -9.43 18.94 -7.41
N ALA A 2 -9.81 17.79 -6.85
CA ALA A 2 -10.28 17.73 -5.48
C ALA A 2 -9.16 18.17 -4.53
N GLU A 3 -9.50 18.81 -3.43
CA GLU A 3 -8.55 19.18 -2.38
C GLU A 3 -8.51 18.08 -1.32
N PRO A 4 -7.34 17.74 -0.77
CA PRO A 4 -7.22 16.75 0.29
C PRO A 4 -7.96 17.18 1.55
N THR A 5 -8.59 16.21 2.21
CA THR A 5 -9.10 16.41 3.57
C THR A 5 -7.94 16.69 4.54
N LEU A 6 -8.23 17.20 5.74
CA LEU A 6 -7.18 17.45 6.75
C LEU A 6 -6.39 16.17 7.08
N TYR A 7 -7.07 15.01 7.08
CA TYR A 7 -6.44 13.73 7.33
C TYR A 7 -5.54 13.30 6.16
N GLU A 8 -6.03 13.41 4.93
CA GLU A 8 -5.26 13.15 3.72
C GLU A 8 -4.05 14.09 3.59
N GLU A 9 -4.18 15.36 3.99
CA GLU A 9 -3.07 16.32 4.01
C GLU A 9 -2.00 15.90 5.03
N THR A 10 -2.41 15.37 6.19
CA THR A 10 -1.47 14.80 7.18
C THR A 10 -0.70 13.63 6.57
N VAL A 11 -1.40 12.70 5.92
CA VAL A 11 -0.79 11.55 5.23
C VAL A 11 0.19 12.02 4.14
N LEU A 12 -0.22 13.00 3.33
CA LEU A 12 0.58 13.58 2.27
C LEU A 12 1.87 14.22 2.81
N GLN A 13 1.78 14.94 3.94
CA GLN A 13 2.92 15.55 4.60
C GLN A 13 3.88 14.48 5.14
N CYS A 14 3.38 13.43 5.79
CA CYS A 14 4.21 12.32 6.26
C CYS A 14 4.95 11.65 5.10
N LEU A 15 4.24 11.30 4.01
CA LEU A 15 4.86 10.72 2.81
C LEU A 15 5.96 11.61 2.22
N ARG A 16 5.69 12.93 2.10
CA ARG A 16 6.67 13.90 1.58
C ARG A 16 7.89 14.05 2.49
N SER A 17 7.68 14.06 3.81
CA SER A 17 8.78 14.12 4.78
C SER A 17 9.69 12.89 4.73
N GLY A 18 9.14 11.73 4.36
CA GLY A 18 9.90 10.50 4.09
C GLY A 18 10.60 10.48 2.73
N GLY A 19 10.56 11.57 1.95
CA GLY A 19 11.14 11.61 0.60
C GLY A 19 10.39 10.78 -0.44
N ILE A 20 9.15 10.37 -0.14
CA ILE A 20 8.39 9.47 -0.99
C ILE A 20 7.67 10.25 -2.10
N ARG A 21 7.78 9.79 -3.35
CA ARG A 21 7.12 10.43 -4.50
C ARG A 21 5.62 10.10 -4.46
N THR A 22 4.80 11.13 -4.30
CA THR A 22 3.36 10.97 -4.09
C THR A 22 2.56 11.81 -5.08
N LYS A 23 1.50 11.22 -5.64
CA LYS A 23 0.46 11.92 -6.39
C LYS A 23 -0.90 11.67 -5.75
N TYR A 24 -1.56 12.77 -5.40
CA TYR A 24 -2.93 12.76 -4.87
C TYR A 24 -3.94 12.76 -6.01
N TYR A 25 -5.00 11.97 -5.86
CA TYR A 25 -6.10 11.85 -6.82
C TYR A 25 -7.46 12.25 -6.24
N GLY A 26 -7.60 12.18 -4.92
CA GLY A 26 -8.83 12.50 -4.18
C GLY A 26 -10.03 11.62 -4.53
N GLU A 27 -11.17 11.95 -3.91
CA GLU A 27 -12.39 11.16 -4.07
C GLU A 27 -12.84 11.04 -5.55
N GLY A 28 -13.21 9.82 -5.93
CA GLY A 28 -13.96 9.54 -7.16
C GLY A 28 -13.14 9.28 -8.43
N ASN A 29 -11.82 9.54 -8.45
CA ASN A 29 -11.03 9.40 -9.67
C ASN A 29 -10.41 8.01 -9.88
N TYR A 30 -10.12 7.25 -8.81
CA TYR A 30 -9.38 5.97 -8.89
C TYR A 30 -10.00 4.83 -8.08
N GLY A 31 -11.34 4.72 -8.06
CA GLY A 31 -12.00 3.60 -7.38
C GLY A 31 -11.93 3.65 -5.85
N GLY A 32 -11.51 4.78 -5.27
CA GLY A 32 -11.30 4.96 -3.83
C GLY A 32 -9.85 5.02 -3.40
N VAL A 33 -8.91 4.94 -4.33
CA VAL A 33 -7.50 5.23 -4.06
C VAL A 33 -7.30 6.74 -4.00
N ASP A 34 -6.82 7.22 -2.86
CA ASP A 34 -6.58 8.64 -2.60
C ASP A 34 -5.20 9.07 -3.10
N PHE A 35 -4.21 8.17 -2.98
CA PHE A 35 -2.85 8.42 -3.44
C PHE A 35 -2.28 7.25 -4.25
N VAL A 36 -1.48 7.60 -5.25
CA VAL A 36 -0.50 6.68 -5.82
C VAL A 36 0.88 7.17 -5.47
N VAL A 37 1.68 6.27 -4.93
CA VAL A 37 2.93 6.57 -4.27
C VAL A 37 4.02 5.64 -4.82
N THR A 38 5.25 6.13 -4.91
CA THR A 38 6.38 5.32 -5.35
C THR A 38 7.61 5.62 -4.52
N TYR A 39 8.25 4.54 -4.05
CA TYR A 39 9.49 4.55 -3.28
C TYR A 39 10.40 3.45 -3.82
N GLU A 40 11.65 3.77 -4.15
CA GLU A 40 12.65 2.81 -4.68
C GLU A 40 12.08 1.84 -5.73
N ARG A 41 11.32 2.38 -6.70
CA ARG A 41 10.67 1.63 -7.81
C ARG A 41 9.53 0.70 -7.41
N VAL A 42 9.17 0.63 -6.14
CA VAL A 42 7.97 -0.07 -5.66
C VAL A 42 6.76 0.87 -5.74
N LEU A 43 5.69 0.38 -6.34
CA LEU A 43 4.43 1.11 -6.49
C LEU A 43 3.49 0.79 -5.32
N PHE A 44 2.96 1.84 -4.71
CA PHE A 44 1.98 1.76 -3.65
C PHE A 44 0.70 2.49 -4.06
N ILE A 45 -0.44 1.91 -3.70
CA ILE A 45 -1.74 2.59 -3.75
C ILE A 45 -2.23 2.77 -2.32
N VAL A 46 -2.69 3.98 -2.01
CA VAL A 46 -3.05 4.36 -0.64
C VAL A 46 -4.52 4.72 -0.60
N LEU A 47 -5.23 4.15 0.35
CA LEU A 47 -6.61 4.50 0.69
C LEU A 47 -6.65 4.93 2.16
N CYS A 48 -7.24 6.09 2.39
CA CYS A 48 -7.40 6.70 3.70
C CYS A 48 -8.83 6.50 4.21
N ASN A 49 -8.93 6.19 5.50
CA ASN A 49 -10.18 6.14 6.23
C ASN A 49 -10.02 6.85 7.57
N ASN A 50 -10.63 8.02 7.71
CA ASN A 50 -10.59 8.81 8.95
C ASN A 50 -11.87 8.70 9.78
N ASP A 51 -12.60 7.60 9.64
CA ASP A 51 -13.80 7.38 10.42
C ASP A 51 -13.47 7.19 11.91
N GLU A 52 -14.39 7.62 12.78
CA GLU A 52 -14.30 7.38 14.21
C GLU A 52 -14.35 5.89 14.56
N LEU A 53 -14.94 5.07 13.68
CA LEU A 53 -15.04 3.62 13.85
C LEU A 53 -13.83 2.90 13.24
N PRO A 54 -13.44 1.74 13.79
CA PRO A 54 -12.37 0.94 13.22
C PRO A 54 -12.65 0.58 11.76
N ALA A 55 -11.62 0.67 10.92
CA ALA A 55 -11.72 0.24 9.54
C ALA A 55 -12.07 -1.25 9.47
N GLU A 56 -13.18 -1.55 8.79
CA GLU A 56 -13.74 -2.88 8.65
C GLU A 56 -13.11 -3.69 7.50
N PRO A 57 -13.31 -5.02 7.44
CA PRO A 57 -12.77 -5.89 6.39
C PRO A 57 -13.13 -5.47 4.97
N SER A 58 -14.24 -4.72 4.80
CA SER A 58 -14.66 -4.19 3.49
C SER A 58 -13.59 -3.30 2.85
N PHE A 59 -12.80 -2.56 3.64
CA PHE A 59 -11.68 -1.76 3.14
C PHE A 59 -10.56 -2.64 2.58
N VAL A 60 -10.28 -3.78 3.22
CA VAL A 60 -9.31 -4.76 2.75
C VAL A 60 -9.79 -5.43 1.46
N ASP A 61 -11.07 -5.85 1.41
CA ASP A 61 -11.64 -6.44 0.19
C ASP A 61 -11.69 -5.46 -0.98
N ARG A 62 -11.93 -4.17 -0.69
CA ARG A 62 -11.83 -3.10 -1.69
C ARG A 62 -10.39 -2.96 -2.20
N MET A 63 -9.42 -2.83 -1.30
CA MET A 63 -8.00 -2.74 -1.67
C MET A 63 -7.55 -3.93 -2.52
N ARG A 64 -7.94 -5.16 -2.16
CA ARG A 64 -7.65 -6.37 -2.95
C ARG A 64 -8.21 -6.29 -4.35
N ARG A 65 -9.42 -5.75 -4.51
CA ARG A 65 -10.04 -5.54 -5.83
C ARG A 65 -9.28 -4.48 -6.61
N ASP A 66 -8.98 -3.34 -5.99
CA ASP A 66 -8.29 -2.24 -6.65
C ASP A 66 -6.92 -2.68 -7.15
N LEU A 67 -6.17 -3.46 -6.35
CA LEU A 67 -4.87 -4.03 -6.74
C LEU A 67 -4.91 -4.88 -8.01
N THR A 68 -6.07 -5.44 -8.40
CA THR A 68 -6.19 -6.19 -9.67
C THR A 68 -6.08 -5.30 -10.92
N GLU A 69 -6.25 -3.98 -10.75
CA GLU A 69 -6.14 -2.99 -11.83
C GLU A 69 -4.74 -2.37 -11.93
N TYR A 70 -3.83 -2.69 -11.00
CA TYR A 70 -2.47 -2.15 -10.95
C TYR A 70 -1.43 -3.20 -11.37
N PRO A 71 -0.20 -2.79 -11.74
CA PRO A 71 0.89 -3.71 -12.07
C PRO A 71 1.12 -4.77 -10.99
N ARG A 72 1.56 -5.95 -11.43
CA ARG A 72 2.00 -7.03 -10.54
C ARG A 72 3.12 -6.50 -9.64
N ASN A 73 3.02 -6.74 -8.33
CA ASN A 73 3.88 -6.20 -7.26
C ASN A 73 3.50 -4.80 -6.73
N THR A 74 2.37 -4.24 -7.14
CA THR A 74 1.80 -3.08 -6.44
C THR A 74 1.38 -3.50 -5.02
N VAL A 75 1.66 -2.64 -4.05
CA VAL A 75 1.34 -2.84 -2.64
C VAL A 75 0.18 -1.93 -2.25
N GLY A 76 -0.80 -2.49 -1.56
CA GLY A 76 -1.90 -1.72 -0.99
C GLY A 76 -1.52 -1.15 0.37
N VAL A 77 -1.86 0.10 0.64
CA VAL A 77 -1.67 0.74 1.95
C VAL A 77 -3.02 1.26 2.42
N LEU A 78 -3.53 0.70 3.50
CA LEU A 78 -4.72 1.20 4.18
C LEU A 78 -4.28 2.05 5.36
N VAL A 79 -4.76 3.29 5.39
CA VAL A 79 -4.41 4.27 6.41
C VAL A 79 -5.65 4.60 7.22
N ALA A 80 -5.65 4.23 8.49
CA ALA A 80 -6.74 4.54 9.40
C ALA A 80 -6.22 4.70 10.83
N PRO A 81 -6.90 5.48 11.70
CA PRO A 81 -6.53 5.56 13.12
C PRO A 81 -6.66 4.22 13.85
N GLN A 82 -7.52 3.33 13.35
CA GLN A 82 -7.76 2.03 13.95
C GLN A 82 -8.33 1.03 12.93
N PHE A 83 -8.03 -0.25 13.15
CA PHE A 83 -8.50 -1.37 12.32
C PHE A 83 -9.20 -2.41 13.18
N SER A 84 -10.30 -2.96 12.68
CA SER A 84 -10.95 -4.08 13.37
C SER A 84 -10.06 -5.33 13.34
N GLU A 85 -10.16 -6.18 14.37
CA GLU A 85 -9.40 -7.44 14.44
C GLU A 85 -9.68 -8.38 13.26
N ARG A 86 -10.87 -8.24 12.64
CA ARG A 86 -11.22 -8.97 11.44
C ARG A 86 -10.53 -8.39 10.21
N ALA A 87 -10.42 -7.07 10.09
CA ALA A 87 -9.68 -6.42 9.01
C ALA A 87 -8.20 -6.78 9.06
N LYS A 88 -7.59 -6.72 10.26
CA LYS A 88 -6.20 -7.16 10.48
C LYS A 88 -6.00 -8.60 9.99
N ARG A 89 -6.79 -9.55 10.50
CA ARG A 89 -6.72 -10.96 10.09
C ARG A 89 -6.90 -11.17 8.60
N LEU A 90 -7.82 -10.44 7.97
CA LEU A 90 -8.07 -10.56 6.54
C LEU A 90 -6.87 -10.06 5.73
N ALA A 91 -6.30 -8.91 6.09
CA ALA A 91 -5.09 -8.38 5.46
C ALA A 91 -3.92 -9.35 5.65
N SER A 92 -3.79 -9.95 6.84
CA SER A 92 -2.79 -10.98 7.13
C SER A 92 -2.92 -12.21 6.25
N SER A 93 -4.14 -12.72 6.05
CA SER A 93 -4.37 -13.90 5.21
C SER A 93 -4.47 -13.58 3.72
N SER A 94 -4.29 -12.32 3.34
CA SER A 94 -4.49 -11.88 1.96
C SER A 94 -3.36 -12.40 1.07
N PRO A 95 -3.65 -12.89 -0.14
CA PRO A 95 -2.62 -13.20 -1.14
C PRO A 95 -2.01 -11.93 -1.77
N CYS A 96 -2.57 -10.74 -1.47
CA CYS A 96 -2.05 -9.45 -1.90
C CYS A 96 -1.26 -8.79 -0.78
N ASN A 97 -0.16 -8.10 -1.14
CA ASN A 97 0.63 -7.30 -0.20
C ASN A 97 -0.19 -6.08 0.26
N ILE A 98 -0.60 -6.07 1.52
CA ILE A 98 -1.39 -4.99 2.12
C ILE A 98 -0.75 -4.57 3.44
N ILE A 99 -0.41 -3.29 3.54
CA ILE A 99 0.08 -2.63 4.74
C ILE A 99 -1.11 -1.95 5.42
N LEU A 100 -1.31 -2.24 6.71
CA LEU A 100 -2.22 -1.47 7.57
C LEU A 100 -1.37 -0.51 8.40
N THR A 101 -1.71 0.77 8.40
CA THR A 101 -0.90 1.79 9.08
C THR A 101 -1.75 2.97 9.55
N GLU A 102 -1.16 3.78 10.43
CA GLU A 102 -1.69 5.07 10.82
C GLU A 102 -1.01 6.18 9.99
N ALA A 103 -1.63 7.35 9.93
CA ALA A 103 -1.13 8.47 9.13
C ALA A 103 0.30 8.87 9.50
N THR A 104 0.65 8.81 10.80
CA THR A 104 1.96 9.19 11.32
C THR A 104 3.08 8.23 10.93
N ASP A 105 2.75 6.96 10.74
CA ASP A 105 3.74 5.89 10.55
C ASP A 105 3.86 5.43 9.09
N ILE A 106 3.00 5.94 8.20
CA ILE A 106 2.93 5.51 6.80
C ILE A 106 4.29 5.53 6.09
N ALA A 107 5.08 6.59 6.28
CA ALA A 107 6.37 6.73 5.61
C ALA A 107 7.35 5.67 6.11
N SER A 108 7.47 5.51 7.44
CA SER A 108 8.31 4.49 8.07
C SER A 108 7.91 3.08 7.63
N ASN A 109 6.61 2.78 7.58
CA ASN A 109 6.13 1.46 7.19
C ASN A 109 6.39 1.15 5.70
N ILE A 110 6.29 2.15 4.82
CA ILE A 110 6.65 1.99 3.40
C ILE A 110 8.16 1.73 3.26
N ILE A 111 9.00 2.52 3.94
CA ILE A 111 10.46 2.37 3.89
C ILE A 111 10.85 0.98 4.40
N GLN A 112 10.39 0.60 5.59
CA GLN A 112 10.65 -0.72 6.18
C GLN A 112 10.18 -1.87 5.29
N TYR A 113 9.01 -1.72 4.63
CA TYR A 113 8.52 -2.74 3.71
C TYR A 113 9.50 -2.92 2.54
N VAL A 114 9.96 -1.84 1.92
CA VAL A 114 10.92 -1.92 0.82
C VAL A 114 12.27 -2.49 1.27
N GLU A 115 12.80 -2.02 2.39
CA GLU A 115 14.05 -2.56 2.96
C GLU A 115 13.94 -4.08 3.22
N SER A 116 12.79 -4.56 3.69
CA SER A 116 12.55 -6.00 3.88
C SER A 116 12.52 -6.79 2.57
N LEU A 117 12.09 -6.17 1.45
CA LEU A 117 12.13 -6.82 0.13
C LEU A 117 13.56 -6.96 -0.39
N GLU A 118 14.45 -6.04 -0.04
CA GLU A 118 15.86 -6.08 -0.42
C GLU A 118 16.61 -7.15 0.38
N GLN A 119 16.39 -7.21 1.70
CA GLN A 119 17.01 -8.23 2.57
C GLN A 119 16.60 -9.66 2.19
N ASN A 120 15.34 -9.86 1.80
CA ASN A 120 14.86 -11.17 1.35
C ASN A 120 15.41 -11.58 -0.03
N GLN A 121 15.86 -10.63 -0.86
CA GLN A 121 16.52 -10.94 -2.14
C GLN A 121 18.00 -11.31 -1.96
N GLU A 122 18.65 -10.82 -0.91
CA GLU A 122 20.04 -11.19 -0.58
C GLU A 122 20.12 -12.54 0.17
N SER A 123 19.06 -12.90 0.92
CA SER A 123 19.01 -14.10 1.75
C SER A 123 18.71 -15.40 0.98
N ASP A 124 18.35 -15.35 -0.31
CA ASP A 124 18.28 -16.54 -1.18
C ASP A 124 19.66 -17.13 -1.51
N SER A 125 20.73 -16.63 -0.87
CA SER A 125 22.11 -17.10 -1.02
C SER A 125 22.69 -17.84 0.18
N GLU A 126 22.14 -17.78 1.40
CA GLU A 126 22.63 -18.55 2.55
C GLU A 126 21.50 -18.96 3.52
N GLU A 127 21.50 -20.24 3.92
CA GLU A 127 20.48 -20.93 4.72
C GLU A 127 20.29 -20.35 6.14
N ASP A 128 19.03 -20.48 6.61
CA ASP A 128 18.54 -20.60 7.99
C ASP A 128 19.06 -19.62 9.06
N GLU A 129 18.22 -18.64 9.46
CA GLU A 129 18.01 -18.40 10.89
C GLU A 129 16.68 -17.68 11.21
N GLN A 130 16.11 -18.09 12.34
CA GLN A 130 14.75 -17.91 12.80
C GLN A 130 14.52 -16.50 13.36
N PHE A 131 13.91 -15.59 12.59
CA PHE A 131 13.39 -14.31 13.10
C PHE A 131 11.86 -14.29 13.10
N ASN A 132 11.27 -14.35 14.31
CA ASN A 132 9.86 -14.05 14.54
C ASN A 132 9.66 -12.52 14.43
N PHE A 133 9.50 -12.04 13.20
CA PHE A 133 8.95 -10.71 12.93
C PHE A 133 7.64 -10.92 12.18
N PHE A 134 6.55 -10.32 12.66
CA PHE A 134 5.25 -10.34 11.97
C PHE A 134 5.32 -9.43 10.72
N VAL A 135 6.13 -9.77 9.72
CA VAL A 135 5.87 -9.37 8.33
C VAL A 135 4.93 -10.42 7.79
N ILE A 136 3.68 -10.03 7.55
CA ILE A 136 2.71 -10.98 7.02
C ILE A 136 2.87 -11.00 5.50
N THR A 137 3.90 -11.72 5.04
CA THR A 137 4.10 -12.02 3.63
C THR A 137 3.26 -13.25 3.29
N GLY A 138 2.07 -13.03 2.70
CA GLY A 138 1.48 -14.05 1.85
C GLY A 138 2.42 -14.29 0.68
N GLN A 139 2.87 -15.55 0.48
CA GLN A 139 3.66 -15.91 -0.69
C GLN A 139 2.94 -15.49 -1.99
N PRO A 140 3.61 -14.86 -2.96
CA PRO A 140 2.97 -14.40 -4.19
C PRO A 140 2.73 -15.57 -5.16
N GLU A 141 1.61 -16.27 -5.02
CA GLU A 141 1.07 -17.15 -6.07
C GLU A 141 0.58 -16.32 -7.29
N PRO A 142 0.65 -16.85 -8.52
CA PRO A 142 0.42 -16.09 -9.74
C PRO A 142 -1.08 -15.86 -10.00
N PHE A 143 -1.63 -14.73 -9.56
CA PHE A 143 -2.98 -14.33 -9.98
C PHE A 143 -2.96 -13.62 -11.34
N GLN A 144 -3.60 -14.24 -12.35
CA GLN A 144 -3.77 -13.72 -13.71
C GLN A 144 -5.09 -12.95 -13.86
N ARG A 145 -5.01 -11.65 -14.17
CA ARG A 145 -5.55 -10.98 -15.39
C ARG A 145 -5.34 -9.47 -15.25
N GLN A 146 -4.63 -8.87 -16.21
CA GLN A 146 -4.36 -7.43 -16.29
C GLN A 146 -5.54 -6.69 -16.93
N SER A 147 -5.87 -5.50 -16.42
CA SER A 147 -6.54 -4.47 -17.22
C SER A 147 -5.49 -3.45 -17.71
N THR A 148 -5.50 -3.13 -19.00
CA THR A 148 -4.54 -2.24 -19.67
C THR A 148 -4.75 -0.76 -19.37
N GLN A 149 -5.79 -0.40 -18.62
CA GLN A 149 -6.35 0.94 -18.59
C GLN A 149 -5.53 1.92 -17.72
N LYS A 150 -5.19 1.55 -16.48
CA LYS A 150 -4.43 2.44 -15.57
C LYS A 150 -2.93 2.54 -15.87
N LYS A 151 -2.38 1.64 -16.70
CA LYS A 151 -0.95 1.65 -17.07
C LYS A 151 -0.53 2.93 -17.80
N SER A 152 -1.39 3.47 -18.66
CA SER A 152 -1.11 4.72 -19.40
C SER A 152 -1.10 5.96 -18.50
N GLU A 153 -1.89 5.97 -17.44
CA GLU A 153 -2.00 7.10 -16.49
C GLU A 153 -0.87 7.12 -15.44
N LEU A 154 -0.12 6.03 -15.34
CA LEU A 154 1.04 5.86 -14.47
C LEU A 154 2.38 6.15 -15.16
N GLU A 155 2.39 6.57 -16.44
CA GLU A 155 3.63 6.86 -17.17
C GLU A 155 4.54 7.90 -16.50
N TRP A 156 3.97 8.83 -15.73
CA TRP A 156 4.73 9.83 -14.99
C TRP A 156 5.64 9.23 -13.90
N LEU A 157 5.34 8.02 -13.42
CA LEU A 157 6.20 7.29 -12.48
C LEU A 157 7.51 6.85 -13.12
N TYR A 158 7.51 6.62 -14.43
CA TYR A 158 8.64 6.08 -15.19
C TYR A 158 9.42 7.14 -15.98
N LYS A 159 8.93 8.38 -16.02
CA LYS A 159 9.65 9.52 -16.58
C LYS A 159 10.45 10.15 -15.44
N ALA A 160 11.72 9.75 -15.36
CA ALA A 160 12.73 10.33 -14.47
C ALA A 160 13.03 11.79 -14.86
#